data_AF-A0A7J3QEI0-F1
#
_entry.id   AF-A0A7J3QEI0-F1
#
_cell.length_a   1.000
_cell.length_b   1.000
_cell.length_c   1.000
_cell.angle_alpha   90.00
_cell.angle_beta   90.00
_cell.angle_gamma   90.00
#
_symmetry.space_group_name_H-M   'P 1'
#
loop_
_entity.id
_entity.type
_entity.pdbx_description
1 polymer ?
#
loop_
_entity_poly.entity_id
_entity_poly.type
_entity_poly.pdbx_seq_one_letter_code
_entity_poly.pdbx_strand_id
1 'polypeptide(L)'
;IFAFFTAEEGFPEDITSFYWLVGSRHHINKHIDDILNNTILAINIDVIYKKPLTISTSNIVLRNIVNSHFSSSSLGYDNIVFDSFAFTLIGIPSITFNTFRKALEDSIYHSNKDMIDNIDVEVIIDTVNIMYDIINKYVSVDLSKYYNAYNIIEVTQNTTLNILPSEIVVGLYRLYKIFDKCRNRLERNRYMYFISLFNKVINTSYVNRDIGKRLGLRESTNFIMCNENTIPIPTGTEFKNIGECYRSIGFNLELLTYILFKHCY
;
A
#
# COMPACT_ATOMS: atom_id res chain seq x y z
N ILE A 1 13.27 -13.15 3.75
CA ILE A 1 12.44 -14.38 3.67
C ILE A 1 11.94 -14.48 2.23
N PHE A 2 12.03 -15.65 1.61
CA PHE A 2 11.33 -15.91 0.34
C PHE A 2 10.05 -16.66 0.67
N ALA A 3 8.92 -16.17 0.13
CA ALA A 3 7.61 -16.77 0.34
C ALA A 3 6.98 -17.04 -1.03
N PHE A 4 6.31 -18.19 -1.13
CA PHE A 4 5.49 -18.56 -2.28
C PHE A 4 4.07 -18.74 -1.75
N PHE A 5 3.18 -17.83 -2.14
CA PHE A 5 1.78 -17.91 -1.73
C PHE A 5 1.02 -18.77 -2.74
N THR A 6 0.14 -19.62 -2.21
CA THR A 6 -0.77 -20.44 -3.00
C THR A 6 -2.14 -19.80 -3.04
N ALA A 7 -2.92 -20.07 -4.09
CA ALA A 7 -4.31 -19.63 -4.18
C ALA A 7 -4.46 -18.11 -4.04
N GLU A 8 -3.55 -17.34 -4.65
CA GLU A 8 -3.72 -15.88 -4.79
C GLU A 8 -5.04 -15.59 -5.52
N GLU A 9 -5.30 -16.30 -6.63
CA GLU A 9 -6.59 -16.28 -7.36
C GLU A 9 -7.66 -17.25 -6.82
N GLY A 10 -7.55 -17.70 -5.57
CA GLY A 10 -8.38 -18.77 -5.03
C GLY A 10 -9.81 -18.35 -4.71
N PHE A 11 -10.82 -19.13 -5.11
CA PHE A 11 -12.18 -18.88 -4.61
C PHE A 11 -12.22 -19.08 -3.08
N PRO A 12 -12.63 -18.05 -2.31
CA PRO A 12 -12.72 -18.15 -0.86
C PRO A 12 -13.82 -19.15 -0.49
N GLU A 13 -13.65 -19.83 0.65
CA GLU A 13 -14.64 -20.78 1.19
C GLU A 13 -16.01 -20.09 1.43
N ASP A 14 -15.99 -18.78 1.68
CA ASP A 14 -17.18 -17.92 1.74
C ASP A 14 -17.21 -16.94 0.56
N ILE A 15 -18.37 -16.77 -0.10
CA ILE A 15 -18.59 -15.78 -1.17
C ILE A 15 -18.47 -14.37 -0.59
N THR A 16 -17.23 -13.92 -0.42
CA THR A 16 -16.89 -12.52 -0.17
C THR A 16 -16.38 -11.94 -1.48
N SER A 17 -16.59 -10.64 -1.71
CA SER A 17 -16.00 -9.91 -2.84
C SER A 17 -14.48 -10.06 -2.94
N PHE A 18 -13.85 -10.47 -1.82
CA PHE A 18 -12.44 -10.61 -1.54
C PHE A 18 -11.88 -12.00 -1.90
N TYR A 19 -11.99 -12.38 -3.18
CA TYR A 19 -11.49 -13.69 -3.65
C TYR A 19 -9.99 -13.71 -3.98
N TRP A 20 -9.32 -12.57 -3.91
CA TRP A 20 -7.87 -12.53 -4.07
C TRP A 20 -7.17 -12.72 -2.71
N LEU A 21 -5.88 -13.06 -2.74
CA LEU A 21 -4.98 -13.05 -1.58
C LEU A 21 -5.22 -14.15 -0.54
N VAL A 22 -5.86 -15.28 -0.88
CA VAL A 22 -6.21 -16.30 0.12
C VAL A 22 -4.97 -16.82 0.87
N GLY A 23 -3.92 -17.16 0.13
CA GLY A 23 -2.67 -17.67 0.70
C GLY A 23 -1.96 -16.66 1.61
N SER A 24 -1.73 -15.44 1.13
CA SER A 24 -1.04 -14.39 1.91
C SER A 24 -1.84 -13.97 3.14
N ARG A 25 -3.18 -13.87 3.05
CA ARG A 25 -4.03 -13.58 4.20
C ARG A 25 -4.00 -14.70 5.23
N HIS A 26 -4.07 -15.96 4.80
CA HIS A 26 -3.96 -17.09 5.72
C HIS A 26 -2.61 -17.08 6.45
N HIS A 27 -1.52 -16.84 5.71
CA HIS A 27 -0.19 -16.69 6.28
C HIS A 27 -0.14 -15.57 7.32
N ILE A 28 -0.65 -14.39 6.98
CA ILE A 28 -0.69 -13.24 7.89
C ILE A 28 -1.50 -13.54 9.14
N ASN A 29 -2.70 -14.09 9.01
CA ASN A 29 -3.56 -14.38 10.16
C ASN A 29 -2.91 -15.39 11.12
N LYS A 30 -2.20 -16.38 10.58
CA LYS A 30 -1.55 -17.42 11.37
C LYS A 30 -0.27 -16.94 12.07
N HIS A 31 0.39 -15.92 11.50
CA HIS A 31 1.72 -15.47 11.93
C HIS A 31 1.79 -13.97 12.19
N ILE A 32 0.67 -13.33 12.54
CA ILE A 32 0.54 -11.87 12.59
C ILE A 32 1.59 -11.22 13.50
N ASP A 33 1.80 -11.77 14.70
CA ASP A 33 2.74 -11.21 15.67
C ASP A 33 4.19 -11.33 15.19
N ASP A 34 4.54 -12.46 14.58
CA ASP A 34 5.89 -12.67 14.01
C ASP A 34 6.15 -11.72 12.84
N ILE A 35 5.17 -11.60 11.93
CA ILE A 35 5.26 -10.71 10.77
C ILE A 35 5.41 -9.26 11.20
N LEU A 36 4.58 -8.79 12.14
CA LEU A 36 4.63 -7.42 12.64
C LEU A 36 5.95 -7.08 13.33
N ASN A 37 6.58 -8.05 13.99
CA ASN A 37 7.83 -7.84 14.73
C ASN A 37 9.07 -7.97 13.84
N ASN A 38 9.04 -8.84 12.82
CA ASN A 38 10.25 -9.24 12.08
C ASN A 38 10.27 -8.79 10.61
N THR A 39 9.15 -8.27 10.08
CA THR A 39 9.07 -7.82 8.68
C THR A 39 9.18 -6.30 8.58
N ILE A 40 10.22 -5.81 7.90
CA ILE A 40 10.42 -4.37 7.67
C ILE A 40 9.90 -3.90 6.31
N LEU A 41 9.76 -4.81 5.35
CA LEU A 41 9.36 -4.56 3.97
C LEU A 41 8.85 -5.86 3.34
N ALA A 42 7.69 -5.81 2.71
CA ALA A 42 7.18 -6.88 1.86
C ALA A 42 7.38 -6.51 0.38
N ILE A 43 7.97 -7.42 -0.39
CA ILE A 43 8.21 -7.24 -1.82
C ILE A 43 7.51 -8.37 -2.55
N ASN A 44 6.67 -8.00 -3.51
CA ASN A 44 5.94 -8.92 -4.34
C ASN A 44 6.33 -8.70 -5.82
N ILE A 45 6.33 -9.79 -6.57
CA ILE A 45 6.56 -9.80 -8.01
C ILE A 45 5.36 -10.49 -8.61
N ASP A 46 4.63 -9.81 -9.48
CA ASP A 46 3.40 -10.34 -10.04
C ASP A 46 3.21 -9.92 -11.49
N VAL A 47 2.69 -10.82 -12.32
CA VAL A 47 2.43 -10.61 -13.75
C VAL A 47 3.60 -9.87 -14.44
N ILE A 48 4.80 -10.47 -14.43
CA ILE A 48 5.97 -9.96 -15.15
C ILE A 48 6.03 -10.57 -16.54
N TYR A 49 5.81 -9.72 -17.54
CA TYR A 49 5.66 -10.12 -18.93
C TYR A 49 6.40 -9.15 -19.87
N LYS A 50 5.88 -7.94 -20.11
CA LYS A 50 6.45 -6.95 -21.05
C LYS A 50 6.40 -5.52 -20.51
N LYS A 51 7.27 -4.65 -21.01
CA LYS A 51 7.22 -3.21 -20.71
C LYS A 51 5.86 -2.59 -21.09
N PRO A 52 5.39 -1.56 -20.35
CA PRO A 52 6.09 -0.89 -19.25
C PRO A 52 6.01 -1.62 -17.91
N LEU A 53 7.12 -1.60 -17.15
CA LEU A 53 7.14 -2.03 -15.75
C LEU A 53 6.46 -0.98 -14.89
N THR A 54 5.50 -1.43 -14.09
CA THR A 54 4.81 -0.64 -13.06
C THR A 54 5.31 -1.07 -11.69
N ILE A 55 5.56 -0.07 -10.84
CA ILE A 55 5.89 -0.30 -9.43
C ILE A 55 4.71 0.20 -8.61
N SER A 56 3.99 -0.72 -7.98
CA SER A 56 2.78 -0.43 -7.20
C SER A 56 3.10 -0.39 -5.71
N THR A 57 2.82 0.73 -5.05
CA THR A 57 2.95 0.83 -3.59
C THR A 57 2.11 1.98 -3.04
N SER A 58 1.48 1.76 -1.89
CA SER A 58 0.78 2.81 -1.13
C SER A 58 1.60 3.31 0.07
N ASN A 59 2.86 2.88 0.21
CA ASN A 59 3.75 3.38 1.24
C ASN A 59 4.44 4.66 0.75
N ILE A 60 4.30 5.76 1.49
CA ILE A 60 4.83 7.06 1.08
C ILE A 60 6.37 7.09 0.94
N VAL A 61 7.08 6.38 1.83
CA VAL A 61 8.55 6.32 1.82
C VAL A 61 9.03 5.58 0.57
N LEU A 62 8.43 4.44 0.26
CA LEU A 62 8.74 3.67 -0.95
C LEU A 62 8.40 4.45 -2.22
N ARG A 63 7.24 5.12 -2.28
CA ARG A 63 6.90 6.01 -3.41
C ARG A 63 7.98 7.08 -3.65
N ASN A 64 8.51 7.68 -2.58
CA ASN A 64 9.56 8.69 -2.68
C ASN A 64 10.91 8.11 -3.11
N ILE A 65 11.27 6.91 -2.62
CA ILE A 65 12.46 6.18 -3.09
C ILE A 65 12.34 5.87 -4.58
N VAL A 66 11.16 5.44 -5.04
CA VAL A 66 10.93 5.13 -6.45
C VAL A 66 11.00 6.40 -7.31
N ASN A 67 10.25 7.45 -6.94
CA ASN A 67 10.19 8.72 -7.69
C ASN A 67 11.55 9.43 -7.80
N SER A 68 12.38 9.35 -6.77
CA SER A 68 13.70 10.02 -6.77
C SER A 68 14.73 9.35 -7.69
N HIS A 69 14.47 8.14 -8.17
CA HIS A 69 15.46 7.33 -8.85
C HIS A 69 14.99 6.69 -10.16
N PHE A 70 13.69 6.52 -10.35
CA PHE A 70 13.12 5.87 -11.53
C PHE A 70 12.13 6.82 -12.19
N SER A 71 12.66 7.73 -13.01
CA SER A 71 11.88 8.71 -13.78
C SER A 71 11.04 8.08 -14.91
N SER A 72 11.19 6.78 -15.18
CA SER A 72 10.58 6.07 -16.31
C SER A 72 9.62 4.93 -15.93
N SER A 73 9.53 4.52 -14.66
CA SER A 73 8.54 3.51 -14.22
C SER A 73 7.21 4.18 -13.91
N SER A 74 6.11 3.63 -14.43
CA SER A 74 4.77 4.06 -13.99
C SER A 74 4.58 3.68 -12.53
N LEU A 75 4.56 4.68 -11.64
CA LEU A 75 4.29 4.47 -10.23
C LEU A 75 2.77 4.27 -10.02
N GLY A 76 2.36 3.03 -9.71
CA GLY A 76 1.00 2.65 -9.41
C GLY A 76 0.68 2.74 -7.92
N TYR A 77 -0.60 2.81 -7.56
CA TYR A 77 -1.04 2.56 -6.18
C TYR A 77 -1.10 1.05 -5.92
N ASP A 78 -1.00 0.64 -4.66
CA ASP A 78 -1.14 -0.77 -4.28
C ASP A 78 -2.54 -1.29 -4.64
N ASN A 79 -2.67 -2.58 -4.92
CA ASN A 79 -3.90 -3.15 -5.45
C ASN A 79 -4.17 -4.51 -4.80
N ILE A 80 -5.45 -4.81 -4.56
CA ILE A 80 -5.92 -6.08 -3.98
C ILE A 80 -5.54 -7.31 -4.81
N VAL A 81 -5.24 -7.16 -6.09
CA VAL A 81 -4.85 -8.30 -6.94
C VAL A 81 -3.41 -8.76 -6.71
N PHE A 82 -2.72 -8.23 -5.70
CA PHE A 82 -1.32 -8.53 -5.42
C PHE A 82 -1.13 -8.93 -3.95
N ASP A 83 -0.42 -10.03 -3.68
CA ASP A 83 -0.16 -10.53 -2.33
C ASP A 83 0.50 -9.50 -1.38
N SER A 84 1.22 -8.52 -1.92
CA SER A 84 1.74 -7.39 -1.13
C SER A 84 0.66 -6.63 -0.38
N PHE A 85 -0.56 -6.60 -0.90
CA PHE A 85 -1.64 -5.82 -0.33
C PHE A 85 -2.07 -6.33 1.04
N ALA A 86 -2.01 -7.65 1.26
CA ALA A 86 -2.31 -8.24 2.56
C ALA A 86 -1.36 -7.69 3.65
N PHE A 87 -0.10 -7.43 3.30
CA PHE A 87 0.89 -6.82 4.17
C PHE A 87 0.62 -5.32 4.38
N THR A 88 0.22 -4.60 3.33
CA THR A 88 -0.22 -3.20 3.45
C THR A 88 -1.38 -3.05 4.43
N LEU A 89 -2.35 -3.97 4.44
CA LEU A 89 -3.52 -3.93 5.34
C LEU A 89 -3.15 -3.98 6.84
N ILE A 90 -2.03 -4.62 7.18
CA ILE A 90 -1.54 -4.69 8.56
C ILE A 90 -0.51 -3.61 8.88
N GLY A 91 -0.23 -2.70 7.94
CA GLY A 91 0.69 -1.57 8.09
C GLY A 91 2.12 -1.85 7.63
N ILE A 92 2.44 -3.05 7.16
CA ILE A 92 3.79 -3.36 6.67
C ILE A 92 4.03 -2.60 5.36
N PRO A 93 5.15 -1.85 5.24
CA PRO A 93 5.58 -1.27 3.97
C PRO A 93 5.64 -2.33 2.89
N SER A 94 4.91 -2.14 1.79
CA SER A 94 4.82 -3.15 0.74
C SER A 94 4.93 -2.54 -0.65
N ILE A 95 5.48 -3.31 -1.59
CA ILE A 95 5.69 -2.93 -2.99
C ILE A 95 5.50 -4.13 -3.91
N THR A 96 4.81 -3.92 -5.03
CA THR A 96 4.68 -4.91 -6.10
C THR A 96 5.32 -4.42 -7.39
N PHE A 97 6.18 -5.24 -7.97
CA PHE A 97 6.65 -5.08 -9.35
C PHE A 97 5.72 -5.84 -10.28
N ASN A 98 5.16 -5.16 -11.28
CA ASN A 98 4.21 -5.79 -12.19
C ASN A 98 4.18 -5.17 -13.58
N THR A 99 3.69 -5.94 -14.55
CA THR A 99 3.32 -5.47 -15.89
C THR A 99 1.83 -5.70 -16.15
N PHE A 100 1.02 -5.73 -15.08
CA PHE A 100 -0.37 -6.16 -15.12
C PHE A 100 -1.21 -5.41 -16.15
N ARG A 101 -1.08 -4.08 -16.22
CA ARG A 101 -1.76 -3.26 -17.22
C ARG A 101 -1.41 -3.69 -18.65
N LYS A 102 -0.14 -3.98 -18.92
CA LYS A 102 0.33 -4.43 -20.23
C LYS A 102 -0.23 -5.82 -20.57
N ALA A 103 -0.24 -6.73 -19.59
CA ALA A 103 -0.83 -8.05 -19.76
C ALA A 103 -2.34 -7.97 -20.08
N LEU A 104 -3.07 -7.03 -19.50
CA LEU A 104 -4.47 -6.75 -19.85
C LEU A 104 -4.62 -6.17 -21.26
N GLU A 105 -3.81 -5.15 -21.60
CA GLU A 105 -3.84 -4.50 -22.92
C GLU A 105 -3.53 -5.49 -24.06
N ASP A 106 -2.59 -6.41 -23.85
CA ASP A 106 -2.22 -7.45 -24.83
C ASP A 106 -3.17 -8.67 -24.79
N SER A 107 -4.17 -8.67 -23.89
CA SER A 107 -5.07 -9.80 -23.63
C SER A 107 -4.31 -11.11 -23.33
N ILE A 108 -3.25 -11.01 -22.52
CA ILE A 108 -2.44 -12.13 -22.02
C ILE A 108 -3.04 -12.69 -20.73
N TYR A 109 -3.36 -11.81 -19.78
CA TYR A 109 -3.85 -12.21 -18.46
C TYR A 109 -5.10 -13.09 -18.55
N HIS A 110 -5.11 -14.20 -17.81
CA HIS A 110 -6.22 -15.20 -17.80
C HIS A 110 -6.59 -15.72 -19.19
N SER A 111 -5.60 -15.82 -20.09
CA SER A 111 -5.79 -16.37 -21.43
C SER A 111 -4.83 -17.51 -21.70
N ASN A 112 -5.12 -18.29 -22.74
CA ASN A 112 -4.22 -19.31 -23.26
C ASN A 112 -2.95 -18.74 -23.92
N LYS A 113 -2.78 -17.41 -23.97
CA LYS A 113 -1.57 -16.75 -24.44
C LYS A 113 -0.54 -16.54 -23.34
N ASP A 114 -0.88 -16.79 -22.08
CA ASP A 114 0.09 -16.73 -20.98
C ASP A 114 1.05 -17.94 -21.05
N MET A 115 2.07 -17.77 -21.89
CA MET A 115 3.00 -18.81 -22.33
C MET A 115 4.40 -18.22 -22.40
N ILE A 116 5.42 -19.06 -22.21
CA ILE A 116 6.82 -18.64 -22.13
C ILE A 116 7.28 -17.84 -23.36
N ASP A 117 6.80 -18.19 -24.55
CA ASP A 117 7.17 -17.54 -25.82
C ASP A 117 6.75 -16.08 -25.89
N ASN A 118 5.81 -15.67 -25.05
CA ASN A 118 5.33 -14.30 -25.00
C ASN A 118 6.16 -13.45 -24.02
N ILE A 119 6.90 -14.04 -23.09
CA ILE A 119 7.63 -13.32 -22.02
C ILE A 119 8.86 -12.59 -22.59
N ASP A 120 9.04 -11.33 -22.19
CA ASP A 120 10.28 -10.59 -22.45
C ASP A 120 11.24 -10.73 -21.25
N VAL A 121 12.31 -11.49 -21.47
CA VAL A 121 13.31 -11.80 -20.43
C VAL A 121 14.04 -10.55 -19.92
N GLU A 122 14.23 -9.53 -20.76
CA GLU A 122 14.86 -8.29 -20.35
C GLU A 122 14.04 -7.58 -19.26
N VAL A 123 12.71 -7.73 -19.27
CA VAL A 123 11.83 -7.17 -18.23
C VAL A 123 12.00 -7.88 -16.90
N ILE A 124 12.27 -9.19 -16.90
CA ILE A 124 12.58 -9.93 -15.67
C ILE A 124 13.90 -9.42 -15.08
N ILE A 125 14.93 -9.27 -15.92
CA ILE A 125 16.24 -8.77 -15.51
C ILE A 125 16.12 -7.35 -14.95
N ASP A 126 15.42 -6.45 -15.67
CA ASP A 126 15.13 -5.09 -15.22
C ASP A 126 14.41 -5.08 -13.87
N THR A 127 13.42 -5.95 -13.70
CA THR A 127 12.66 -6.07 -12.44
C THR A 127 13.56 -6.45 -11.27
N VAL A 128 14.44 -7.45 -11.45
CA VAL A 128 15.37 -7.89 -10.40
C VAL A 128 16.36 -6.79 -10.05
N ASN A 129 16.90 -6.09 -11.05
CA ASN A 129 17.86 -4.99 -10.84
C ASN A 129 17.22 -3.83 -10.06
N ILE A 130 16.03 -3.39 -10.49
CA ILE A 130 15.29 -2.31 -9.82
C ILE A 130 14.91 -2.73 -8.39
N MET A 131 14.47 -3.98 -8.20
CA MET A 131 14.15 -4.53 -6.88
C MET A 131 15.38 -4.48 -5.96
N TYR A 132 16.53 -4.94 -6.43
CA TYR A 132 17.78 -4.92 -5.66
C TYR A 132 18.17 -3.50 -5.26
N ASP A 133 18.06 -2.53 -6.18
CA ASP A 133 18.35 -1.12 -5.90
C ASP A 133 17.40 -0.52 -4.86
N ILE A 134 16.11 -0.84 -4.93
CA ILE A 134 15.10 -0.39 -3.96
C ILE A 134 15.37 -1.00 -2.58
N ILE A 135 15.67 -2.30 -2.51
CA ILE A 135 16.03 -2.99 -1.26
C ILE A 135 17.25 -2.32 -0.63
N ASN A 136 18.32 -2.13 -1.41
CA ASN A 136 19.54 -1.53 -0.91
C ASN A 136 19.26 -0.15 -0.35
N LYS A 137 18.52 0.70 -1.06
CA LYS A 137 18.16 2.03 -0.57
C LYS A 137 17.29 1.98 0.69
N TYR A 138 16.32 1.09 0.72
CA TYR A 138 15.44 0.93 1.88
C TYR A 138 16.20 0.47 3.13
N VAL A 139 17.19 -0.39 2.94
CA VAL A 139 17.99 -0.95 4.03
C VAL A 139 19.13 -0.01 4.45
N SER A 140 19.82 0.61 3.49
CA SER A 140 21.08 1.36 3.71
C SER A 140 20.87 2.83 4.02
N VAL A 141 19.73 3.42 3.68
CA VAL A 141 19.50 4.87 3.83
C VAL A 141 18.81 5.17 5.15
N ASP A 142 19.14 6.32 5.72
CA ASP A 142 18.31 7.00 6.71
C ASP A 142 16.95 7.34 6.08
N LEU A 143 15.98 6.45 6.27
CA LEU A 143 14.63 6.55 5.72
C LEU A 143 13.95 7.88 6.06
N SER A 144 14.38 8.57 7.12
CA SER A 144 13.89 9.90 7.47
C SER A 144 14.11 10.96 6.37
N LYS A 145 15.08 10.76 5.48
CA LYS A 145 15.35 11.63 4.32
C LYS A 145 14.29 11.49 3.23
N TYR A 146 13.72 10.30 3.08
CA TYR A 146 12.64 10.04 2.13
C TYR A 146 11.26 10.33 2.71
N TYR A 147 11.18 10.70 3.99
CA TYR A 147 9.99 11.28 4.59
C TYR A 147 9.99 12.80 4.39
N ASN A 148 9.70 13.22 3.16
CA ASN A 148 9.38 14.62 2.90
C ASN A 148 7.87 14.80 3.01
N ALA A 149 7.41 15.53 4.02
CA ALA A 149 5.97 15.73 4.21
C ALA A 149 5.33 16.67 3.20
N TYR A 150 6.15 17.41 2.43
CA TYR A 150 5.65 18.05 1.21
C TYR A 150 5.02 17.01 0.29
N ASN A 151 5.55 15.77 0.25
CA ASN A 151 5.01 14.68 -0.54
C ASN A 151 3.80 14.00 0.14
N ILE A 152 3.61 14.10 1.45
CA ILE A 152 2.36 13.63 2.10
C ILE A 152 1.24 14.57 1.74
N ILE A 153 1.48 15.87 1.90
CA ILE A 153 0.53 16.91 1.52
C ILE A 153 0.27 16.84 0.01
N GLU A 154 1.30 16.70 -0.83
CA GLU A 154 1.18 16.54 -2.28
C GLU A 154 0.55 15.20 -2.68
N VAL A 155 0.80 14.07 -2.00
CA VAL A 155 0.08 12.81 -2.27
C VAL A 155 -1.39 12.95 -1.87
N THR A 156 -1.70 13.61 -0.76
CA THR A 156 -3.09 13.94 -0.39
C THR A 156 -3.71 15.03 -1.28
N GLN A 157 -2.93 15.95 -1.84
CA GLN A 157 -3.40 17.03 -2.73
C GLN A 157 -3.58 16.52 -4.16
N ASN A 158 -2.62 15.78 -4.71
CA ASN A 158 -2.69 15.18 -6.06
C ASN A 158 -3.72 14.04 -6.15
N THR A 159 -4.13 13.43 -5.03
CA THR A 159 -5.26 12.48 -5.04
C THR A 159 -6.61 13.10 -4.71
N THR A 160 -6.67 14.19 -3.94
CA THR A 160 -7.94 14.67 -3.36
C THR A 160 -8.01 16.19 -3.14
N LEU A 161 -7.59 17.00 -4.12
CA LEU A 161 -7.63 18.46 -4.00
C LEU A 161 -9.02 19.12 -3.82
N ASN A 162 -10.13 18.38 -3.72
CA ASN A 162 -11.47 18.98 -3.52
C ASN A 162 -12.40 18.32 -2.48
N ILE A 163 -11.99 17.31 -1.69
CA ILE A 163 -12.97 16.49 -0.92
C ILE A 163 -12.62 16.25 0.57
N LEU A 164 -11.41 16.54 1.04
CA LEU A 164 -11.05 16.27 2.44
C LEU A 164 -11.57 17.34 3.42
N PRO A 165 -12.19 16.95 4.54
CA PRO A 165 -12.55 17.89 5.61
C PRO A 165 -11.31 18.59 6.18
N SER A 166 -11.48 19.86 6.54
CA SER A 166 -10.39 20.72 7.06
C SER A 166 -9.69 20.14 8.29
N GLU A 167 -10.44 19.43 9.13
CA GLU A 167 -10.02 18.79 10.36
C GLU A 167 -8.98 17.69 10.08
N ILE A 168 -9.17 16.93 9.00
CA ILE A 168 -8.23 15.89 8.55
C ILE A 168 -6.95 16.53 8.05
N VAL A 169 -7.06 17.60 7.25
CA VAL A 169 -5.90 18.35 6.72
C VAL A 169 -5.07 18.94 7.88
N VAL A 170 -5.73 19.55 8.87
CA VAL A 170 -5.06 20.09 10.06
C VAL A 170 -4.41 18.98 10.88
N GLY A 171 -5.08 17.84 11.07
CA GLY A 171 -4.53 16.68 11.76
C GLY A 171 -3.25 16.16 11.11
N LEU A 172 -3.26 15.97 9.78
CA LEU A 172 -2.09 15.57 9.00
C LEU A 172 -0.94 16.59 9.13
N TYR A 173 -1.24 17.88 9.04
CA TYR A 173 -0.24 18.93 9.18
C TYR A 173 0.39 18.96 10.59
N ARG A 174 -0.41 18.77 11.64
CA ARG A 174 0.10 18.69 13.03
C ARG A 174 1.01 17.48 13.22
N LEU A 175 0.56 16.31 12.77
CA LEU A 175 1.34 15.07 12.81
C LEU A 175 2.69 15.26 12.13
N TYR A 176 2.69 15.87 10.93
CA TYR A 176 3.91 16.24 10.23
C TYR A 176 4.82 17.14 11.07
N LYS A 177 4.32 18.26 11.59
CA LYS A 177 5.16 19.23 12.29
C LYS A 177 5.84 18.64 13.52
N ILE A 178 5.16 17.72 14.21
CA ILE A 178 5.77 16.98 15.31
C ILE A 178 6.82 16.03 14.74
N PHE A 179 6.48 15.23 13.72
CA PHE A 179 7.41 14.29 13.10
C PHE A 179 8.71 14.92 12.60
N ASP A 180 8.63 16.05 11.90
CA ASP A 180 9.81 16.75 11.38
C ASP A 180 10.77 17.18 12.49
N LYS A 181 10.25 17.56 13.66
CA LYS A 181 11.07 17.85 14.85
C LYS A 181 11.65 16.58 15.48
N CYS A 182 10.92 15.48 15.40
CA CYS A 182 11.27 14.19 15.98
C CYS A 182 12.26 13.38 15.16
N ARG A 183 12.25 13.50 13.83
CA ARG A 183 12.80 12.49 12.91
C ARG A 183 14.28 12.19 13.16
N ASN A 184 15.07 13.21 13.52
CA ASN A 184 16.50 13.07 13.80
C ASN A 184 16.80 12.44 15.18
N ARG A 185 15.78 12.25 16.02
CA ARG A 185 15.88 11.71 17.38
C ARG A 185 15.28 10.31 17.51
N LEU A 186 14.54 9.84 16.50
CA LEU A 186 13.91 8.54 16.52
C LEU A 186 14.92 7.46 16.10
N GLU A 187 15.11 6.46 16.97
CA GLU A 187 15.77 5.22 16.58
C GLU A 187 15.03 4.58 15.39
N ARG A 188 15.78 3.88 14.52
CA ARG A 188 15.24 3.25 13.30
C ARG A 188 13.99 2.41 13.58
N ASN A 189 13.98 1.61 14.64
CA ASN A 189 12.84 0.74 14.97
C ASN A 189 11.58 1.56 15.31
N ARG A 190 11.73 2.68 16.04
CA ARG A 190 10.61 3.58 16.37
C ARG A 190 10.11 4.33 15.14
N TYR A 191 11.03 4.73 14.27
CA TYR A 191 10.70 5.30 12.98
C TYR A 191 9.88 4.32 12.13
N MET A 192 10.32 3.07 12.00
CA MET A 192 9.61 2.04 11.24
C MET A 192 8.23 1.74 11.82
N TYR A 193 8.13 1.66 13.15
CA TYR A 193 6.85 1.51 13.83
C TYR A 193 5.89 2.66 13.52
N PHE A 194 6.38 3.90 13.58
CA PHE A 194 5.59 5.08 13.21
C PHE A 194 5.12 5.02 11.75
N ILE A 195 6.01 4.67 10.81
CA ILE A 195 5.65 4.53 9.39
C ILE A 195 4.57 3.47 9.21
N SER A 196 4.68 2.33 9.89
CA SER A 196 3.67 1.26 9.83
C SER A 196 2.30 1.75 10.32
N LEU A 197 2.28 2.40 11.48
CA LEU A 197 1.07 3.00 12.04
C LEU A 197 0.48 4.09 11.13
N PHE A 198 1.33 4.96 10.58
CA PHE A 198 0.92 6.02 9.68
C PHE A 198 0.31 5.46 8.40
N ASN A 199 0.96 4.47 7.77
CA ASN A 199 0.42 3.78 6.60
C ASN A 199 -0.94 3.15 6.90
N LYS A 200 -1.09 2.50 8.06
CA LYS A 200 -2.36 1.89 8.46
C LYS A 200 -3.49 2.91 8.59
N VAL A 201 -3.19 4.15 8.95
CA VAL A 201 -4.18 5.23 9.09
C VAL A 201 -4.48 5.92 7.75
N ILE A 202 -3.47 6.15 6.92
CA ILE A 202 -3.65 6.88 5.64
C ILE A 202 -4.09 5.99 4.48
N ASN A 203 -3.66 4.73 4.47
CA ASN A 203 -4.03 3.77 3.44
C ASN A 203 -5.33 3.14 3.87
N THR A 204 -6.41 3.68 3.34
CA THR A 204 -7.72 3.11 3.58
C THR A 204 -8.11 2.29 2.36
N SER A 205 -8.27 1.00 2.61
CA SER A 205 -8.68 0.03 1.60
C SER A 205 -10.17 -0.15 1.74
N TYR A 206 -10.92 -0.15 0.64
CA TYR A 206 -12.36 -0.40 0.72
C TYR A 206 -12.88 -1.32 -0.39
N VAL A 207 -13.96 -2.04 -0.06
CA VAL A 207 -14.78 -2.80 -1.02
C VAL A 207 -16.06 -2.04 -1.29
N ASN A 208 -16.53 -2.02 -2.54
CA ASN A 208 -17.86 -1.55 -2.87
C ASN A 208 -18.95 -2.50 -2.32
N ARG A 209 -20.01 -1.94 -1.73
CA ARG A 209 -21.19 -2.67 -1.24
C ARG A 209 -21.99 -3.33 -2.37
N ASP A 210 -22.03 -2.72 -3.56
CA ASP A 210 -22.82 -3.16 -4.72
C ASP A 210 -22.04 -4.19 -5.58
N ILE A 211 -21.59 -5.28 -4.93
CA ILE A 211 -20.74 -6.34 -5.52
C ILE A 211 -21.34 -6.89 -6.83
N GLY A 212 -22.67 -6.95 -6.94
CA GLY A 212 -23.38 -7.48 -8.11
C GLY A 212 -23.40 -6.58 -9.35
N LYS A 213 -23.13 -5.26 -9.25
CA LYS A 213 -23.27 -4.32 -10.40
C LYS A 213 -21.96 -4.06 -11.14
N ARG A 214 -20.80 -4.31 -10.55
CA ARG A 214 -19.49 -3.96 -11.12
C ARG A 214 -18.62 -5.20 -11.26
N LEU A 215 -18.72 -5.85 -12.42
CA LEU A 215 -17.85 -6.99 -12.77
C LEU A 215 -16.38 -6.60 -13.03
N GLY A 216 -15.99 -5.33 -12.88
CA GLY A 216 -14.68 -4.84 -13.34
C GLY A 216 -13.69 -4.33 -12.30
N LEU A 217 -14.14 -3.74 -11.18
CA LEU A 217 -13.27 -3.26 -10.10
C LEU A 217 -14.09 -3.25 -8.81
N ARG A 218 -13.82 -4.21 -7.92
CA ARG A 218 -14.58 -4.45 -6.68
C ARG A 218 -13.95 -3.73 -5.48
N GLU A 219 -12.62 -3.57 -5.51
CA GLU A 219 -11.84 -2.89 -4.49
C GLU A 219 -10.88 -1.85 -5.07
N SER A 220 -10.62 -0.81 -4.30
CA SER A 220 -9.65 0.23 -4.64
C SER A 220 -8.89 0.64 -3.39
N THR A 221 -7.56 0.73 -3.51
CA THR A 221 -6.73 1.38 -2.50
C THR A 221 -6.66 2.86 -2.82
N ASN A 222 -7.04 3.69 -1.87
CA ASN A 222 -6.88 5.13 -1.98
C ASN A 222 -6.27 5.67 -0.69
N PHE A 223 -5.68 6.86 -0.78
CA PHE A 223 -5.30 7.60 0.41
C PHE A 223 -6.54 8.32 0.95
N ILE A 224 -6.87 8.10 2.22
CA ILE A 224 -7.81 8.92 3.01
C ILE A 224 -9.12 9.24 2.24
N MET A 225 -9.85 8.22 1.76
CA MET A 225 -11.08 8.46 0.98
C MET A 225 -12.31 7.79 1.60
N CYS A 226 -13.30 8.57 2.02
CA CYS A 226 -14.55 8.03 2.56
C CYS A 226 -15.65 8.00 1.48
N ASN A 227 -16.33 6.86 1.32
CA ASN A 227 -17.45 6.70 0.40
C ASN A 227 -18.60 5.93 1.07
N GLU A 228 -19.84 6.42 0.93
CA GLU A 228 -21.06 5.85 1.53
C GLU A 228 -21.32 4.40 1.11
N ASN A 229 -20.88 4.02 -0.10
CA ASN A 229 -21.10 2.70 -0.65
C ASN A 229 -19.88 1.79 -0.49
N THR A 230 -19.05 2.02 0.53
CA THR A 230 -17.82 1.26 0.72
C THR A 230 -17.63 0.74 2.14
N ILE A 231 -17.00 -0.43 2.26
CA ILE A 231 -16.67 -1.09 3.52
C ILE A 231 -15.15 -1.06 3.69
N PRO A 232 -14.61 -0.45 4.76
CA PRO A 232 -13.18 -0.44 5.03
C PRO A 232 -12.66 -1.85 5.35
N ILE A 233 -11.48 -2.15 4.81
CA ILE A 233 -10.72 -3.36 5.09
C ILE A 233 -9.50 -2.95 5.92
N PRO A 234 -9.08 -3.74 6.93
CA PRO A 234 -9.57 -5.08 7.28
C PRO A 234 -10.74 -5.09 8.27
N THR A 235 -11.14 -3.93 8.79
CA THR A 235 -12.03 -3.88 9.96
C THR A 235 -13.44 -4.39 9.68
N GLY A 236 -13.86 -4.44 8.41
CA GLY A 236 -15.22 -4.81 8.01
C GLY A 236 -16.27 -3.86 8.58
N THR A 237 -15.84 -2.74 9.16
CA THR A 237 -16.70 -1.85 9.93
C THR A 237 -17.50 -1.00 8.97
N GLU A 238 -18.80 -1.26 8.87
CA GLU A 238 -19.67 -0.43 8.07
C GLU A 238 -19.86 0.94 8.72
N PHE A 239 -19.37 1.99 8.05
CA PHE A 239 -19.73 3.36 8.40
C PHE A 239 -21.15 3.67 7.91
N LYS A 240 -21.97 4.31 8.74
CA LYS A 240 -23.34 4.68 8.38
C LYS A 240 -23.40 5.85 7.40
N ASN A 241 -22.38 6.71 7.42
CA ASN A 241 -22.23 7.84 6.51
C ASN A 241 -20.76 8.28 6.41
N ILE A 242 -20.46 9.17 5.45
CA ILE A 242 -19.13 9.75 5.23
C ILE A 242 -18.56 10.41 6.50
N GLY A 243 -19.41 11.05 7.31
CA GLY A 243 -19.01 11.75 8.52
C GLY A 243 -18.51 10.83 9.64
N GLU A 244 -19.02 9.60 9.75
CA GLU A 244 -18.46 8.58 10.66
C GLU A 244 -17.08 8.12 10.23
N CYS A 245 -16.89 7.91 8.93
CA CYS A 245 -15.60 7.53 8.36
C CYS A 245 -14.53 8.60 8.64
N TYR A 246 -14.80 9.87 8.33
CA TYR A 246 -13.85 10.94 8.60
C TYR A 246 -13.59 11.15 10.09
N ARG A 247 -14.59 10.99 10.97
CA ARG A 247 -14.36 11.04 12.42
C ARG A 247 -13.42 9.94 12.90
N SER A 248 -13.54 8.73 12.36
CA SER A 248 -12.62 7.62 12.67
C SER A 248 -11.18 7.94 12.22
N ILE A 249 -11.02 8.46 11.01
CA ILE A 249 -9.70 8.91 10.51
C ILE A 249 -9.13 10.01 11.40
N GLY A 250 -9.94 11.02 11.75
CA GLY A 250 -9.53 12.12 12.62
C GLY A 250 -9.04 11.63 13.98
N PHE A 251 -9.81 10.76 14.64
CA PHE A 251 -9.42 10.14 15.92
C PHE A 251 -8.07 9.41 15.81
N ASN A 252 -7.89 8.61 14.75
CA ASN A 252 -6.64 7.89 14.54
C ASN A 252 -5.45 8.84 14.32
N LEU A 253 -5.63 9.93 13.55
CA LEU A 253 -4.59 10.94 13.37
C LEU A 253 -4.22 11.64 14.69
N GLU A 254 -5.21 11.94 15.54
CA GLU A 254 -4.96 12.50 16.87
C GLU A 254 -4.19 11.53 17.77
N LEU A 255 -4.57 10.24 17.77
CA LEU A 255 -3.88 9.21 18.52
C LEU A 255 -2.42 9.06 18.05
N LEU A 256 -2.17 9.02 16.74
CA LEU A 256 -0.81 9.01 16.19
C LEU A 256 -0.02 10.25 16.61
N THR A 257 -0.66 11.41 16.57
CA THR A 257 -0.05 12.68 16.98
C THR A 257 0.35 12.63 18.46
N TYR A 258 -0.52 12.09 19.31
CA TYR A 258 -0.25 11.92 20.74
C TYR A 258 0.90 10.94 21.01
N ILE A 259 0.90 9.76 20.37
CA ILE A 259 1.96 8.76 20.48
C ILE A 259 3.30 9.38 20.08
N LEU A 260 3.33 10.06 18.94
CA LEU A 260 4.54 10.71 18.45
C LEU A 260 5.00 11.82 19.39
N PHE A 261 4.08 12.66 19.88
CA PHE A 261 4.40 13.73 20.83
C PHE A 261 5.07 13.18 22.10
N LYS A 262 4.49 12.12 22.71
CA LYS A 262 5.04 11.43 23.88
C LYS A 262 6.45 10.86 23.69
N HIS A 263 6.84 10.56 22.45
CA HIS A 263 8.17 10.04 22.16
C HIS A 263 9.21 11.12 21.93
N CYS A 264 8.79 12.35 21.64
CA CYS A 264 9.69 13.43 21.24
C CYS A 264 9.85 14.54 22.29
N TYR A 265 8.91 14.61 23.22
CA TYR A 265 8.80 15.57 24.32
C TYR A 265 8.56 14.83 25.62
#